data_AF-A0A1E7X7C9-F1
#
_entry.id   AF-A0A1E7X7C9-F1
#
_cell.length_a   1.000
_cell.length_b   1.000
_cell.length_c   1.000
_cell.angle_alpha   90.00
_cell.angle_beta   90.00
_cell.angle_gamma   90.00
#
_symmetry.space_group_name_H-M   'P 1'
#
loop_
_entity.id
_entity.type
_entity.pdbx_description
1 polymer ?
#
loop_
_entity_poly.entity_id
_entity_poly.type
_entity_poly.pdbx_seq_one_letter_code
_entity_poly.pdbx_strand_id
1 'polypeptide(L)' 'MLNELQPDVRKLLDLVRKMENFDATLAAARAAGKPLEPAEAALDERKRMELESMHLLEKWGI' A
#
# COMPACT_ATOMS: atom_id res chain seq x y z
N MET A 1 3.58 21.81 -13.01
CA MET A 1 2.56 20.76 -12.77
C MET A 1 3.03 19.37 -13.22
N LEU A 2 3.40 19.13 -14.49
CA LEU A 2 3.86 17.77 -14.90
C LEU A 2 5.06 17.24 -14.09
N ASN A 3 6.00 18.12 -13.73
CA ASN A 3 7.19 17.78 -12.93
C ASN A 3 6.89 17.33 -11.50
N GLU A 4 5.71 17.69 -10.96
CA GLU A 4 5.28 17.31 -9.61
C GLU A 4 4.34 16.09 -9.64
N LEU A 5 3.63 15.87 -10.75
CA LEU A 5 2.76 14.72 -10.95
C LEU A 5 3.58 13.42 -11.10
N GLN A 6 4.66 13.45 -11.88
CA GLN A 6 5.47 12.26 -12.14
C GLN A 6 6.03 11.58 -10.87
N PRO A 7 6.65 12.30 -9.91
CA PRO A 7 7.12 11.68 -8.67
C PRO A 7 5.97 11.17 -7.80
N ASP A 8 4.83 11.87 -7.75
CA ASP A 8 3.67 11.47 -6.96
C ASP A 8 2.98 10.21 -7.52
N VAL A 9 2.84 10.10 -8.84
CA VAL A 9 2.31 8.89 -9.49
C VAL A 9 3.26 7.70 -9.26
N ARG A 10 4.57 7.91 -9.34
CA ARG A 10 5.54 6.85 -9.03
C ARG A 10 5.42 6.39 -7.59
N LYS A 11 5.27 7.33 -6.66
CA LYS A 11 5.04 7.03 -5.24
C LYS A 11 3.73 6.28 -5.02
N LEU A 12 2.66 6.68 -5.68
CA LEU A 12 1.37 5.99 -5.62
C LEU A 12 1.50 4.53 -6.08
N LEU A 13 2.17 4.27 -7.20
CA LEU A 13 2.42 2.91 -7.70
C LEU A 13 3.24 2.09 -6.70
N ASP A 14 4.27 2.68 -6.10
CA ASP A 14 5.10 2.01 -5.11
C ASP A 14 4.29 1.67 -3.84
N LEU A 15 3.41 2.56 -3.39
CA LEU A 15 2.52 2.34 -2.24
C LEU A 15 1.54 1.20 -2.52
N VAL A 16 0.85 1.23 -3.66
CA VAL A 16 -0.09 0.18 -4.06
C VAL A 16 0.60 -1.17 -4.12
N ARG A 17 1.75 -1.26 -4.79
CA ARG A 17 2.51 -2.51 -4.90
C ARG A 17 2.93 -3.06 -3.53
N LYS A 18 3.32 -2.21 -2.59
CA LYS A 18 3.69 -2.65 -1.23
C LYS A 18 2.48 -3.18 -0.46
N MET A 19 1.34 -2.49 -0.54
CA MET A 19 0.10 -2.95 0.10
C MET A 19 -0.37 -4.29 -0.50
N GLU A 20 -0.37 -4.42 -1.82
CA GLU A 20 -0.73 -5.67 -2.51
C GLU A 20 0.19 -6.82 -2.10
N ASN A 21 1.50 -6.59 -2.02
CA ASN A 21 2.44 -7.63 -1.58
C ASN A 21 2.18 -8.06 -0.13
N PHE A 22 1.87 -7.12 0.76
CA PHE A 22 1.52 -7.40 2.14
C PHE A 22 0.26 -8.27 2.21
N ASP A 23 -0.82 -7.84 1.55
CA ASP A 23 -2.11 -8.54 1.54
C ASP A 23 -1.98 -9.93 0.87
N ALA A 24 -1.25 -10.01 -0.24
CA ALA A 24 -0.98 -11.27 -0.94
C ALA A 24 -0.17 -12.25 -0.08
N THR A 25 0.80 -11.76 0.69
CA THR A 25 1.59 -12.60 1.60
C THR A 25 0.72 -13.19 2.70
N LEU A 26 -0.16 -12.38 3.30
CA LEU A 26 -1.11 -12.86 4.31
C LEU A 26 -2.12 -13.86 3.72
N ALA A 27 -2.64 -13.57 2.52
CA ALA A 27 -3.55 -14.46 1.82
C ALA A 27 -2.88 -15.80 1.47
N ALA A 28 -1.64 -15.77 0.96
CA ALA A 28 -0.88 -16.97 0.62
C ALA A 28 -0.58 -17.82 1.87
N ALA A 29 -0.22 -17.19 2.98
CA ALA A 29 0.00 -17.87 4.25
C ALA A 29 -1.27 -18.57 4.76
N ARG A 30 -2.42 -17.90 4.68
CA ARG A 30 -3.74 -18.50 4.99
C ARG A 30 -4.06 -19.67 4.06
N ALA A 31 -3.86 -19.51 2.75
CA ALA A 31 -4.11 -20.57 1.77
C ALA A 31 -3.20 -21.79 1.98
N ALA A 32 -1.97 -21.59 2.47
CA ALA A 32 -1.03 -22.65 2.82
C ALA A 32 -1.33 -23.32 4.18
N GLY A 33 -2.43 -22.95 4.86
CA GLY A 33 -2.80 -23.49 6.17
C GLY A 33 -1.91 -23.00 7.32
N LYS A 34 -1.14 -21.93 7.11
CA LYS A 34 -0.23 -21.34 8.11
C LYS A 34 -0.51 -19.83 8.20
N PRO A 35 -1.66 -19.41 8.76
CA PRO A 35 -1.98 -18.00 8.87
C PRO A 35 -0.87 -17.25 9.59
N LEU A 36 -0.40 -16.16 8.98
CA LEU A 36 0.51 -15.22 9.60
C LEU A 36 -0.32 -14.16 10.33
N GLU A 37 0.03 -13.93 11.59
CA GLU A 37 -0.45 -12.76 12.33
C GLU A 37 0.61 -11.65 12.20
N PRO A 38 0.34 -10.60 11.40
CA PRO A 38 1.26 -9.49 11.27
C PRO A 38 1.38 -8.74 12.60
N ALA A 39 2.59 -8.26 12.90
CA ALA A 39 2.82 -7.38 14.04
C ALA A 39 2.03 -6.06 13.88
N GLU A 40 1.66 -5.43 14.99
CA GLU A 40 0.92 -4.16 15.02
C GLU A 40 1.60 -3.09 14.15
N ALA A 41 2.93 -2.96 14.26
CA ALA A 41 3.70 -2.02 13.44
C ALA A 41 3.55 -2.25 11.93
N ALA A 42 3.35 -3.49 11.48
CA ALA A 42 3.14 -3.80 10.07
C ALA A 42 1.72 -3.44 9.61
N LEU A 43 0.72 -3.61 10.48
CA LEU A 43 -0.66 -3.17 10.24
C LEU A 43 -0.76 -1.63 10.19
N ASP A 44 -0.08 -0.95 11.12
CA ASP A 44 0.00 0.50 11.16
C ASP A 44 0.67 1.06 9.90
N GLU A 45 1.74 0.42 9.44
CA GLU A 45 2.42 0.80 8.20
C GLU A 45 1.51 0.62 7.00
N ARG A 46 0.77 -0.50 6.90
CA ARG A 46 -0.22 -0.71 5.83
C ARG A 46 -1.29 0.38 5.85
N LYS A 47 -1.80 0.74 7.03
CA LYS A 47 -2.82 1.79 7.19
C LYS A 47 -2.26 3.17 6.80
N ARG A 48 -1.00 3.47 7.15
CA ARG A 48 -0.33 4.70 6.75
C ARG A 48 -0.20 4.78 5.23
N MET A 49 0.22 3.70 4.57
CA MET A 49 0.32 3.64 3.12
C MET A 49 -1.04 3.85 2.43
N GLU A 50 -2.11 3.30 3.00
CA GLU A 50 -3.48 3.50 2.51
C GLU A 50 -3.89 4.99 2.57
N LEU A 51 -3.72 5.63 3.72
CA LEU A 51 -4.00 7.06 3.90
C LEU A 51 -3.19 7.94 2.94
N GLU A 52 -1.91 7.62 2.77
CA GLU A 52 -1.03 8.35 1.86
C GLU A 52 -1.45 8.18 0.39
N SER A 53 -1.86 6.97 0.00
CA SER A 53 -2.38 6.70 -1.35
C SER A 53 -3.67 7.47 -1.62
N MET A 54 -4.61 7.50 -0.67
CA MET A 54 -5.84 8.28 -0.77
C MET A 54 -5.57 9.77 -0.91
N HIS A 55 -4.62 10.30 -0.13
CA HIS A 55 -4.23 11.71 -0.24
C HIS A 55 -3.65 12.05 -1.62
N LEU A 56 -2.83 11.18 -2.20
CA LEU A 56 -2.27 11.38 -3.55
C LEU A 56 -3.36 11.31 -4.63
N LEU A 57 -4.31 10.37 -4.51
CA LEU A 57 -5.45 10.27 -5.42
C LEU A 57 -6.32 11.53 -5.37
N GLU A 58 -6.65 12.01 -4.17
CA GLU A 58 -7.43 13.24 -3.97
C GLU A 58 -6.69 14.48 -4.50
N LYS A 59 -5.38 14.60 -4.23
CA LYS A 59 -4.54 15.71 -4.70
C LYS A 59 -4.60 15.86 -6.22
N TRP A 60 -4.63 14.74 -6.95
CA TRP A 60 -4.57 14.73 -8.41
C TRP A 60 -5.92 14.50 -9.08
N GLY A 61 -6.99 14.23 -8.31
CA GLY A 61 -8.34 14.00 -8.82
C GLY A 61 -8.49 12.71 -9.62
N ILE A 62 -7.80 11.64 -9.19
CA ILE A 62 -7.78 10.31 -9.83
C ILE A 62 -8.57 9.31 -8.98
#